data_AF-A0A1H0DWG1-F1
#
_entry.id   AF-A0A1H0DWG1-F1
#
_cell.length_a   1.000
_cell.length_b   1.000
_cell.length_c   1.000
_cell.angle_alpha   90.00
_cell.angle_beta   90.00
_cell.angle_gamma   90.00
#
_symmetry.space_group_name_H-M   'P 1'
#
loop_
_entity.id
_entity.type
_entity.pdbx_description
1 polymer ?
#
loop_
_entity_poly.entity_id
_entity_poly.type
_entity_poly.pdbx_seq_one_letter_code
_entity_poly.pdbx_strand_id
1 'polypeptide(L)' 'MDKVTCIAYLLYHSSNRQDIREKAIQLLNGDVSIRELKRNTVIQAHIILAEATVRKNNLDKLKVQKFAEEFLLLEV' A
#
# COMPACT_ATOMS: atom_id res chain seq x y z
N MET A 1 4.42 4.24 -11.92
CA MET A 1 3.63 3.66 -10.81
C MET A 1 2.69 4.70 -10.27
N ASP A 2 1.42 4.32 -10.12
CA ASP A 2 0.37 5.16 -9.58
C ASP A 2 0.50 5.35 -8.06
N LYS A 3 -0.26 6.31 -7.53
CA LYS A 3 -0.21 6.66 -6.11
C LYS A 3 -0.67 5.52 -5.20
N VAL A 4 -1.66 4.71 -5.62
CA VAL A 4 -2.22 3.64 -4.79
C VAL A 4 -1.20 2.54 -4.62
N THR A 5 -0.56 2.11 -5.71
CA THR A 5 0.52 1.11 -5.67
C THR A 5 1.68 1.54 -4.76
N CYS A 6 2.08 2.82 -4.82
CA CYS A 6 3.10 3.36 -3.91
C CYS A 6 2.67 3.33 -2.43
N ILE A 7 1.39 3.62 -2.14
CA ILE A 7 0.85 3.57 -0.78
C ILE A 7 0.76 2.12 -0.28
N ALA A 8 0.29 1.19 -1.13
CA ALA A 8 0.23 -0.24 -0.81
C ALA A 8 1.63 -0.78 -0.49
N TYR A 9 2.63 -0.50 -1.32
CA TYR A 9 4.03 -0.86 -1.07
C TYR A 9 4.51 -0.36 0.30
N LEU A 10 4.30 0.93 0.58
CA LEU A 10 4.69 1.52 1.85
C LEU A 10 3.97 0.88 3.04
N LEU A 11 2.68 0.61 2.90
CA LEU A 11 1.88 0.00 3.94
C LEU A 11 2.41 -1.41 4.27
N TYR A 12 2.67 -2.22 3.23
CA TYR A 12 3.18 -3.58 3.34
C TYR A 12 4.56 -3.65 4.04
N HIS A 13 5.46 -2.73 3.70
CA HIS A 13 6.82 -2.71 4.25
C HIS A 13 6.96 -1.92 5.56
N SER A 14 5.98 -1.09 5.92
CA SER A 14 6.01 -0.31 7.17
C SER A 14 5.68 -1.12 8.42
N SER A 15 5.13 -2.32 8.26
CA SER A 15 4.68 -3.17 9.36
C SER A 15 4.95 -4.65 9.12
N ASN A 16 5.26 -5.37 10.20
CA ASN A 16 5.36 -6.83 10.19
C ASN A 16 4.05 -7.51 10.58
N ARG A 17 3.00 -6.73 10.91
CA ARG A 17 1.70 -7.31 11.25
C ARG A 17 1.00 -7.79 9.98
N GLN A 18 0.52 -9.02 10.03
CA GLN A 18 -0.10 -9.68 8.89
C GLN A 18 -1.37 -8.97 8.41
N ASP A 19 -2.20 -8.47 9.33
CA ASP A 19 -3.42 -7.72 9.01
C ASP A 19 -3.15 -6.47 8.16
N ILE A 20 -2.05 -5.75 8.44
CA ILE A 20 -1.65 -4.56 7.67
C ILE A 20 -1.14 -4.95 6.29
N ARG A 21 -0.37 -6.04 6.20
CA ARG A 21 0.17 -6.56 4.93
C ARG A 21 -0.95 -7.06 4.01
N GLU A 22 -1.90 -7.81 4.54
CA GLU A 22 -3.07 -8.25 3.79
C GLU A 22 -3.88 -7.05 3.27
N LYS A 23 -4.08 -6.03 4.11
CA LYS A 23 -4.78 -4.80 3.70
C LYS A 23 -4.02 -4.01 2.64
N ALA A 24 -2.69 -4.07 2.63
CA ALA A 24 -1.86 -3.47 1.59
C ALA A 24 -2.02 -4.19 0.25
N ILE A 25 -2.07 -5.53 0.26
CA ILE A 25 -2.30 -6.34 -0.94
C ILE A 25 -3.72 -6.13 -1.46
N GLN A 26 -4.72 -6.10 -0.58
CA GLN A 26 -6.11 -5.76 -0.94
C GLN A 26 -6.19 -4.35 -1.56
N LEU A 27 -5.43 -3.38 -1.04
CA LEU A 27 -5.38 -2.04 -1.60
C LEU A 27 -4.74 -2.02 -3.00
N LEU A 28 -3.68 -2.80 -3.22
CA LEU A 28 -3.02 -2.94 -4.51
C LEU A 28 -3.97 -3.51 -5.57
N ASN A 29 -4.73 -4.54 -5.21
CA ASN A 29 -5.66 -5.23 -6.10
C ASN A 29 -7.01 -4.50 -6.26
N GLY A 30 -7.25 -3.45 -5.48
CA GLY A 30 -8.48 -2.65 -5.56
C GLY A 30 -9.65 -3.21 -4.74
N ASP A 31 -9.44 -4.26 -3.94
CA ASP A 31 -10.46 -4.85 -3.05
C ASP A 31 -10.91 -3.88 -1.94
N VAL A 32 -10.01 -2.98 -1.54
CA VAL A 32 -10.30 -1.93 -0.55
C VAL A 32 -9.78 -0.59 -1.03
N SER A 33 -10.52 0.47 -0.73
CA SER A 33 -10.07 1.84 -1.02
C SER A 33 -9.27 2.46 0.12
N ILE A 34 -8.43 3.46 -0.20
CA ILE A 34 -7.76 4.30 0.81
C ILE A 34 -8.78 4.92 1.78
N ARG A 35 -9.97 5.30 1.29
CA ARG A 35 -11.01 5.91 2.14
C ARG A 35 -11.52 4.93 3.18
N GLU A 36 -11.70 3.67 2.83
CA GLU A 36 -12.11 2.62 3.77
C GLU A 36 -11.02 2.33 4.79
N LEU A 37 -9.77 2.18 4.34
CA LEU A 37 -8.64 1.94 5.25
C LEU A 37 -8.43 3.08 6.25
N LYS A 38 -8.70 4.33 5.86
CA LYS A 38 -8.65 5.49 6.77
C LYS A 38 -9.71 5.47 7.87
N ARG A 39 -10.81 4.73 7.70
CA ARG A 39 -11.84 4.56 8.75
C ARG A 39 -11.41 3.53 9.80
N ASN A 40 -10.45 2.68 9.48
CA ASN A 40 -9.90 1.71 10.43
C ASN A 40 -8.83 2.40 11.30
N THR A 41 -9.12 2.58 12.58
CA THR A 41 -8.23 3.27 13.55
C THR A 41 -6.85 2.61 13.66
N VAL A 42 -6.75 1.31 13.45
CA VAL A 42 -5.49 0.56 13.50
C VAL A 42 -4.58 0.89 12.30
N ILE A 43 -5.18 1.12 11.12
CA ILE A 43 -4.46 1.27 9.85
C ILE A 43 -4.31 2.75 9.45
N GLN A 44 -5.16 3.62 10.00
CA GLN A 44 -5.23 5.04 9.70
C GLN A 44 -3.87 5.73 9.83
N ALA A 45 -3.14 5.49 10.93
CA ALA A 45 -1.83 6.10 11.16
C ALA A 45 -0.81 5.67 10.08
N HIS A 46 -0.80 4.39 9.71
CA HIS A 46 0.09 3.86 8.67
C HIS A 46 -0.24 4.46 7.28
N ILE A 47 -1.52 4.63 6.96
CA ILE A 47 -1.94 5.27 5.70
C ILE A 47 -1.50 6.73 5.64
N ILE A 48 -1.67 7.49 6.73
CA ILE A 48 -1.27 8.90 6.77
C ILE A 48 0.25 9.04 6.57
N LEU A 49 1.05 8.18 7.21
CA LEU A 49 2.50 8.15 7.05
C LEU A 49 2.91 7.76 5.63
N ALA A 50 2.23 6.78 5.03
CA ALA A 50 2.47 6.37 3.66
C ALA A 50 2.18 7.53 2.69
N GLU A 51 1.04 8.21 2.81
CA GLU A 51 0.70 9.37 1.98
C GLU A 51 1.68 10.54 2.13
N ALA A 52 2.18 10.78 3.34
CA ALA A 52 3.22 11.79 3.58
C ALA A 52 4.53 11.40 2.87
N THR A 53 4.90 10.13 2.90
CA THR A 53 6.10 9.62 2.23
C THR A 53 5.98 9.68 0.70
N VAL A 54 4.84 9.31 0.12
CA VAL A 54 4.59 9.46 -1.32
C VAL A 54 4.68 10.93 -1.74
N ARG A 55 4.14 11.86 -0.94
CA ARG A 55 4.23 13.31 -1.23
C ARG A 55 5.66 13.84 -1.23
N LYS A 56 6.56 13.25 -0.44
CA LYS A 56 8.00 13.58 -0.44
C LYS A 56 8.74 13.00 -1.65
N ASN A 57 8.08 12.17 -2.47
CA ASN A 57 8.61 11.55 -3.69
C ASN A 57 9.93 10.77 -3.51
N ASN A 58 10.19 10.28 -2.29
CA ASN A 58 11.42 9.56 -1.95
C ASN A 58 11.17 8.04 -1.97
N LEU A 59 10.78 7.52 -3.13
CA LEU A 59 10.46 6.11 -3.32
C LEU A 59 11.28 5.51 -4.45
N ASP A 60 11.90 4.37 -4.16
CA ASP A 60 12.54 3.55 -5.17
C ASP A 60 11.47 2.87 -6.04
N LYS A 61 11.26 3.43 -7.23
CA LYS A 61 10.24 2.96 -8.18
C LYS A 61 10.47 1.51 -8.61
N LEU A 62 11.71 1.03 -8.61
CA LEU A 62 12.02 -0.35 -8.97
C LEU A 62 11.49 -1.32 -7.91
N LYS A 63 11.59 -0.95 -6.62
CA LYS A 63 11.03 -1.76 -5.53
C LYS A 63 9.50 -1.76 -5.55
N VAL A 64 8.90 -0.60 -5.82
CA VAL A 64 7.44 -0.50 -5.98
C VAL A 64 6.96 -1.36 -7.15
N GLN A 65 7.71 -1.38 -8.26
CA GLN A 65 7.41 -2.23 -9.40
C GLN A 65 7.46 -3.73 -9.04
N LYS A 66 8.56 -4.19 -8.43
CA LYS A 66 8.70 -5.59 -8.01
C LYS A 66 7.58 -6.03 -7.06
N PHE A 67 7.20 -5.16 -6.14
CA PHE A 67 6.07 -5.41 -5.24
C PHE A 67 4.76 -5.60 -6.01
N ALA A 68 4.48 -4.75 -7.00
CA ALA A 68 3.30 -4.92 -7.83
C ALA A 68 3.36 -6.22 -8.64
N GLU A 69 4.50 -6.54 -9.24
CA GLU A 69 4.69 -7.80 -9.98
C GLU A 69 4.50 -9.04 -9.10
N GLU A 70 4.84 -8.96 -7.82
CA GLU A 70 4.70 -10.07 -6.86
C GLU A 70 3.27 -10.27 -6.36
N PHE A 71 2.53 -9.18 -6.12
CA PHE A 71 1.25 -9.24 -5.39
C PHE A 71 0.02 -8.80 -6.19
N LEU A 72 0.20 -8.24 -7.39
CA LEU A 72 -0.91 -7.91 -8.28
C LEU A 72 -1.45 -9.21 -8.88
N LEU A 73 -2.69 -9.52 -8.56
CA LEU A 73 -3.40 -10.65 -9.11
C LEU A 73 -3.84 -10.29 -10.53
N LEU A 74 -3.21 -10.89 -11.53
CA LEU A 74 -3.71 -10.86 -12.90
C LEU A 74 -4.85 -11.87 -12.99
N GLU A 75 -6.08 -11.42 -13.25
CA GLU A 75 -7.16 -12.32 -13.66
C GLU A 75 -6.72 -13.05 -14.94
N VAL A 76 -6.70 -14.38 -14.89
CA VAL A 76 -6.34 -15.29 -15.99
C VAL A 76 -7.56 -15.62 -16.83
#